data_AF-A0A2G3JYS2-F1
#
_entry.id   AF-A0A2G3JYS2-F1
#
_cell.length_a   1.000
_cell.length_b   1.000
_cell.length_c   1.000
_cell.angle_alpha   90.00
_cell.angle_beta   90.00
_cell.angle_gamma   90.00
#
_symmetry.space_group_name_H-M   'P 1'
#
loop_
_entity.id
_entity.type
_entity.pdbx_description
1 polymer ?
#
loop_
_entity_poly.entity_id
_entity_poly.type
_entity_poly.pdbx_seq_one_letter_code
_entity_poly.pdbx_strand_id
1 'polypeptide(L)'
;MYAAGNAKPPKLRRLNPLSTHTHESEKIMSKWIGVELDGTLAEFNKQYPEEIGEPLGYMVSLVKGWLKDHQTVKVLTPRASTSSGMSKVKAWLGDNDLNGVEVIASDPDMVTLWSSRAVRVEFNSGKLCRGCSDAPVQKHSLPLRAGGQLGSAMRFVDERVYLTDC
;
A
#
# COMPACT_ATOMS: atom_id res chain seq x y z
N MET A 1 19.86 -44.37 71.29
CA MET A 1 18.74 -44.94 70.52
C MET A 1 18.41 -43.97 69.39
N TYR A 2 18.48 -44.47 68.15
CA TYR A 2 17.81 -44.10 66.88
C TYR A 2 17.23 -42.68 66.69
N ALA A 3 17.30 -42.01 65.53
CA ALA A 3 17.97 -42.23 64.24
C ALA A 3 17.84 -40.92 63.44
N ALA A 4 18.86 -40.57 62.66
CA ALA A 4 18.80 -39.49 61.68
C ALA A 4 17.81 -39.85 60.56
N GLY A 5 16.76 -39.03 60.40
CA GLY A 5 15.79 -39.20 59.33
C GLY A 5 16.38 -38.83 57.97
N ASN A 6 16.64 -39.83 57.13
CA ASN A 6 16.96 -39.65 55.71
C ASN A 6 15.71 -39.19 54.96
N ALA A 7 15.51 -37.88 54.81
CA ALA A 7 14.57 -37.35 53.84
C ALA A 7 15.14 -37.56 52.42
N LYS A 8 14.44 -38.38 51.63
CA LYS A 8 14.77 -38.63 50.22
C LYS A 8 14.49 -37.33 49.42
N PRO A 9 15.42 -36.81 48.62
CA PRO A 9 15.18 -35.60 47.84
C PRO A 9 14.02 -35.85 46.86
N PRO A 10 13.18 -34.83 46.58
CA PRO A 10 12.07 -34.99 45.65
C PRO A 10 12.60 -35.37 44.27
N LYS A 11 11.97 -36.38 43.65
CA LYS A 11 12.29 -36.77 42.28
C LYS A 11 12.07 -35.57 41.38
N LEU A 12 13.15 -35.04 40.79
CA LEU A 12 13.08 -34.06 39.71
C LEU A 12 12.23 -34.68 38.59
N ARG A 13 11.00 -34.18 38.40
CA ARG A 13 10.23 -34.45 37.19
C ARG A 13 11.04 -33.89 36.03
N ARG A 14 11.45 -34.75 35.08
CA ARG A 14 11.94 -34.29 33.78
C ARG A 14 10.83 -33.40 33.20
N LEU A 15 11.13 -32.12 33.03
CA LEU A 15 10.29 -31.22 32.26
C LEU A 15 10.22 -31.80 30.84
N ASN A 16 9.01 -31.90 30.29
CA ASN A 16 8.84 -32.26 28.89
C ASN A 16 9.59 -31.24 28.02
N PRO A 17 10.28 -31.66 26.93
CA PRO A 17 10.83 -30.71 25.99
C PRO A 17 9.71 -29.82 25.46
N LEU A 18 10.01 -28.52 25.38
CA LEU A 18 9.12 -27.48 24.87
C LEU A 18 8.42 -27.96 23.58
N SER A 19 7.09 -27.82 23.61
CA SER A 19 6.15 -27.94 22.50
C SER A 19 6.81 -27.72 21.13
N THR A 20 6.78 -28.76 20.30
CA THR A 20 7.02 -28.66 18.86
C THR A 20 6.11 -27.57 18.30
N HIS A 21 6.70 -26.46 17.85
CA HIS A 21 5.99 -25.44 17.09
C HIS A 21 5.26 -26.11 15.92
N THR A 22 3.94 -26.15 15.99
CA THR A 22 3.12 -26.36 14.81
C THR A 22 3.44 -25.22 13.86
N HIS A 23 3.87 -25.56 12.65
CA HIS A 23 4.04 -24.65 11.52
C HIS A 23 2.68 -24.02 11.16
N GLU A 24 2.21 -23.09 11.99
CA GLU A 24 1.25 -22.09 11.56
C GLU A 24 2.05 -21.17 10.65
N SER A 25 1.81 -21.34 9.35
CA SER A 25 2.48 -20.69 8.23
C SER A 25 2.93 -19.27 8.59
N GLU A 26 4.23 -19.05 8.68
CA GLU A 26 4.79 -17.72 8.52
C GLU A 26 4.33 -17.23 7.15
N LYS A 27 3.24 -16.47 7.15
CA LYS A 27 2.81 -15.67 6.01
C LYS A 27 3.98 -14.75 5.73
N ILE A 28 4.86 -15.16 4.81
CA ILE A 28 5.84 -14.26 4.22
C ILE A 28 5.01 -13.14 3.62
N MET A 29 4.90 -12.04 4.35
CA MET A 29 4.12 -10.88 3.95
C MET A 29 4.75 -10.39 2.66
N SER A 30 4.13 -10.72 1.52
CA SER A 30 4.61 -10.31 0.22
C SER A 30 4.72 -8.79 0.19
N LYS A 31 5.80 -8.28 -0.43
CA LYS A 31 5.91 -6.85 -0.72
C LYS A 31 4.70 -6.44 -1.57
N TRP A 32 4.15 -5.27 -1.30
CA TRP A 32 2.94 -4.79 -1.95
C TRP A 32 3.04 -3.32 -2.33
N ILE A 33 2.26 -2.93 -3.34
CA ILE A 33 2.13 -1.56 -3.83
C ILE A 33 0.89 -0.96 -3.19
N GLY A 34 1.05 0.17 -2.49
CA GLY A 34 -0.07 0.94 -1.96
C GLY A 34 -0.49 2.04 -2.93
N VAL A 35 -1.78 2.13 -3.21
CA VAL A 35 -2.35 3.17 -4.08
C VAL A 35 -3.52 3.84 -3.39
N GLU A 36 -3.51 5.16 -3.30
CA GLU A 36 -4.63 5.93 -2.74
C GLU A 36 -5.83 5.90 -3.71
N LEU A 37 -7.05 5.94 -3.17
CA LEU A 37 -8.27 6.03 -3.98
C LEU A 37 -8.52 7.46 -4.46
N ASP A 38 -8.92 8.33 -3.54
CA ASP A 38 -9.43 9.67 -3.82
C ASP A 38 -8.33 10.61 -4.32
N GLY A 39 -8.56 11.24 -5.47
CA GLY A 39 -7.56 12.11 -6.09
C GLY A 39 -6.42 11.40 -6.79
N THR A 40 -6.37 10.05 -6.74
CA THR A 40 -5.28 9.22 -7.28
C THR A 40 -5.80 8.14 -8.24
N LEU A 41 -6.66 7.22 -7.80
CA LEU A 41 -7.32 6.25 -8.69
C LEU A 41 -8.67 6.74 -9.19
N ALA A 42 -9.37 7.54 -8.39
CA ALA A 42 -10.66 8.13 -8.69
C ALA A 42 -10.57 9.65 -8.54
N GLU A 43 -11.35 10.39 -9.33
CA GLU A 43 -11.53 11.81 -9.11
C GLU A 43 -12.16 12.07 -7.73
N PHE A 44 -11.61 13.02 -6.98
CA PHE A 44 -12.23 13.54 -5.77
C PHE A 44 -12.92 14.88 -6.03
N ASN A 45 -14.20 14.96 -5.66
CA ASN A 45 -15.01 16.16 -5.82
C ASN A 45 -15.45 16.68 -4.44
N LYS A 46 -15.00 17.89 -4.07
CA LYS A 46 -15.30 18.50 -2.77
C LYS A 46 -16.78 18.82 -2.58
N GLN A 47 -17.53 19.02 -3.66
CA GLN A 47 -18.96 19.29 -3.64
C GLN A 47 -19.76 18.01 -3.38
N TYR A 48 -19.19 16.84 -3.70
CA TYR A 48 -19.81 15.52 -3.51
C TYR A 48 -18.83 14.57 -2.80
N PRO A 49 -18.43 14.88 -1.54
CA PRO A 49 -17.36 14.14 -0.85
C PRO A 49 -17.72 12.69 -0.54
N GLU A 50 -19.02 12.36 -0.49
CA GLU A 50 -19.53 11.02 -0.22
C GLU A 50 -19.51 10.08 -1.45
N GLU A 51 -19.33 10.66 -2.65
CA GLU A 51 -19.26 9.94 -3.91
C GLU A 51 -17.80 9.61 -4.25
N ILE A 52 -17.60 8.46 -4.91
CA ILE A 52 -16.33 8.10 -5.53
C ILE A 52 -16.44 8.51 -6.99
N GLY A 53 -15.56 9.39 -7.46
CA GLY A 53 -15.63 9.92 -8.82
C GLY A 53 -15.22 8.93 -9.91
N GLU A 54 -15.13 9.44 -11.12
CA GLU A 54 -14.72 8.68 -12.30
C GLU A 54 -13.28 8.17 -12.17
N PRO A 55 -12.93 7.03 -12.80
CA PRO A 55 -11.58 6.50 -12.78
C PRO A 55 -10.58 7.42 -13.47
N LEU A 56 -9.45 7.66 -12.79
CA LEU A 56 -8.28 8.28 -13.39
C LEU A 56 -7.56 7.23 -14.24
N GLY A 57 -7.93 7.17 -15.52
CA GLY A 57 -7.61 6.06 -16.44
C GLY A 57 -6.13 5.67 -16.52
N TYR A 58 -5.20 6.63 -16.41
CA TYR A 58 -3.76 6.33 -16.36
C TYR A 58 -3.39 5.50 -15.12
N MET A 59 -3.87 5.89 -13.92
CA MET A 59 -3.55 5.18 -12.68
C MET A 59 -4.25 3.82 -12.61
N VAL A 60 -5.49 3.72 -13.08
CA VAL A 60 -6.18 2.43 -13.21
C VAL A 60 -5.42 1.50 -14.16
N SER A 61 -4.90 2.01 -15.28
CA SER A 61 -4.10 1.24 -16.22
C SER A 61 -2.79 0.74 -15.60
N LEU A 62 -2.10 1.57 -14.79
CA LEU A 62 -0.92 1.15 -14.04
C LEU A 62 -1.23 0.02 -13.06
N VAL A 63 -2.31 0.14 -12.29
CA VAL A 63 -2.74 -0.91 -11.34
C VAL A 63 -3.04 -2.22 -12.06
N LYS A 64 -3.78 -2.17 -13.18
CA LYS A 64 -4.05 -3.36 -14.00
C LYS A 64 -2.76 -3.99 -14.52
N GLY A 65 -1.78 -3.17 -14.93
CA GLY A 65 -0.45 -3.64 -15.34
C GLY A 65 0.26 -4.38 -14.21
N TRP A 66 0.33 -3.80 -13.02
CA TRP A 66 0.97 -4.44 -11.86
C TRP A 66 0.28 -5.76 -11.45
N LEU A 67 -1.05 -5.81 -11.48
CA LEU A 67 -1.81 -7.03 -11.21
C LEU A 67 -1.52 -8.12 -12.24
N LYS A 68 -1.44 -7.75 -13.53
CA LYS A 68 -1.07 -8.66 -14.63
C LYS A 68 0.35 -9.21 -14.45
N ASP A 69 1.26 -8.41 -13.91
CA ASP A 69 2.63 -8.81 -13.58
C ASP A 69 2.73 -9.55 -12.22
N HIS A 70 1.61 -10.01 -11.68
CA HIS A 70 1.49 -10.75 -10.42
C HIS A 70 2.00 -9.99 -9.19
N GLN A 71 2.04 -8.65 -9.24
CA GLN A 71 2.38 -7.83 -8.08
C GLN A 71 1.18 -7.74 -7.13
N THR A 72 1.45 -7.76 -5.84
CA THR A 72 0.41 -7.48 -4.83
C THR A 72 0.12 -5.98 -4.82
N VAL A 73 -1.10 -5.58 -5.16
CA VAL A 73 -1.59 -4.18 -5.05
C VAL A 73 -2.64 -4.11 -3.95
N LYS A 74 -2.61 -3.02 -3.17
CA LYS A 74 -3.64 -2.71 -2.18
C LYS A 74 -4.06 -1.25 -2.31
N VAL A 75 -5.35 -0.99 -2.13
CA VAL A 75 -5.91 0.37 -2.16
C VAL A 75 -5.99 0.92 -0.74
N LEU A 76 -5.45 2.12 -0.52
CA LEU A 76 -5.58 2.85 0.74
C LEU A 76 -6.66 3.92 0.60
N THR A 77 -7.55 4.01 1.58
CA THR A 77 -8.55 5.08 1.60
C THR A 77 -9.14 5.27 3.00
N PRO A 78 -9.41 6.51 3.44
CA PRO A 78 -10.11 6.75 4.69
C PRO A 78 -11.58 6.32 4.62
N ARG A 79 -12.16 6.19 3.41
CA ARG A 79 -13.54 5.70 3.21
C ARG A 79 -13.74 4.30 3.81
N ALA A 80 -12.70 3.49 3.82
CA ALA A 80 -12.73 2.12 4.35
C ALA A 80 -12.74 2.05 5.89
N SER A 81 -12.72 3.18 6.60
CA SER A 81 -12.89 3.25 8.06
C SER A 81 -14.30 2.86 8.54
N THR A 82 -15.29 2.84 7.63
CA THR A 82 -16.65 2.37 7.91
C THR A 82 -17.03 1.19 7.03
N SER A 83 -17.95 0.35 7.48
CA SER A 83 -18.46 -0.79 6.71
C SER A 83 -19.18 -0.36 5.42
N SER A 84 -19.93 0.75 5.48
CA SER A 84 -20.61 1.34 4.31
C SER A 84 -19.60 1.83 3.28
N GLY A 85 -18.60 2.62 3.69
CA GLY A 85 -17.57 3.11 2.78
C GLY A 85 -16.71 1.99 2.21
N MET A 86 -16.32 0.99 3.01
CA MET A 86 -15.66 -0.22 2.51
C MET A 86 -16.47 -0.92 1.40
N SER A 87 -17.79 -1.02 1.56
CA SER A 87 -18.67 -1.65 0.58
C SER A 87 -18.73 -0.84 -0.73
N LYS A 88 -18.86 0.50 -0.63
CA LYS A 88 -18.82 1.41 -1.79
C LYS A 88 -17.50 1.30 -2.56
N VAL A 89 -16.37 1.28 -1.84
CA VAL A 89 -15.03 1.16 -2.47
C VAL A 89 -14.91 -0.18 -3.20
N LYS A 90 -15.34 -1.30 -2.60
CA LYS A 90 -15.29 -2.60 -3.27
C LYS A 90 -16.18 -2.66 -4.52
N ALA A 91 -17.36 -2.05 -4.48
CA ALA A 91 -18.23 -1.95 -5.66
C ALA A 91 -17.55 -1.16 -6.78
N TRP A 92 -17.03 0.03 -6.47
CA TRP A 92 -16.30 0.87 -7.43
C TRP A 92 -15.08 0.16 -8.03
N LEU A 93 -14.31 -0.58 -7.22
CA LEU A 93 -13.21 -1.41 -7.73
C LEU A 93 -13.73 -2.49 -8.68
N GLY A 94 -14.88 -3.09 -8.38
CA GLY A 94 -15.49 -4.10 -9.23
C GLY A 94 -15.90 -3.55 -10.60
N ASP A 95 -16.53 -2.38 -10.62
CA ASP A 95 -16.97 -1.68 -11.83
C ASP A 95 -15.79 -1.26 -12.74
N ASN A 96 -14.58 -1.20 -12.19
CA ASN A 96 -13.35 -0.83 -12.88
C ASN A 96 -12.43 -2.02 -13.21
N ASP A 97 -12.92 -3.26 -13.14
CA ASP A 97 -12.17 -4.52 -13.29
C ASP A 97 -10.99 -4.69 -12.31
N LEU A 98 -11.10 -4.12 -11.11
CA LEU A 98 -10.14 -4.25 -10.02
C LEU A 98 -10.66 -5.15 -8.88
N ASN A 99 -11.55 -6.08 -9.23
CA ASN A 99 -12.09 -7.08 -8.31
C ASN A 99 -10.97 -7.84 -7.58
N GLY A 100 -11.13 -8.04 -6.27
CA GLY A 100 -10.18 -8.81 -5.45
C GLY A 100 -8.96 -8.01 -4.95
N VAL A 101 -8.79 -6.76 -5.36
CA VAL A 101 -7.79 -5.87 -4.75
C VAL A 101 -8.16 -5.63 -3.28
N GLU A 102 -7.20 -5.87 -2.37
CA GLU A 102 -7.39 -5.65 -0.94
C GLU A 102 -7.47 -4.14 -0.65
N VAL A 103 -8.40 -3.75 0.22
CA VAL A 103 -8.60 -2.37 0.65
C VAL A 103 -8.14 -2.22 2.10
N ILE A 104 -7.27 -1.24 2.36
CA ILE A 104 -6.76 -0.87 3.67
C ILE A 104 -7.39 0.46 4.08
N ALA A 105 -8.00 0.48 5.26
CA ALA A 105 -8.45 1.72 5.87
C ALA A 105 -7.24 2.56 6.30
N SER A 106 -7.20 3.83 5.86
CA SER A 106 -6.26 4.82 6.38
C SER A 106 -6.93 5.71 7.43
N ASP A 107 -6.12 6.45 8.18
CA ASP A 107 -6.61 7.45 9.12
C ASP A 107 -7.35 8.58 8.36
N PRO A 108 -8.61 8.90 8.69
CA PRO A 108 -9.39 9.96 8.04
C PRO A 108 -8.86 11.37 8.32
N ASP A 109 -8.10 11.57 9.40
CA ASP A 109 -7.51 12.85 9.78
C ASP A 109 -6.07 13.02 9.25
N MET A 110 -5.59 12.08 8.42
CA MET A 110 -4.28 12.18 7.77
C MET A 110 -4.24 13.31 6.74
N VAL A 111 -3.58 14.42 7.08
CA VAL A 111 -3.45 15.60 6.20
C VAL A 111 -2.26 15.49 5.23
N THR A 112 -1.18 14.81 5.62
CA THR A 112 0.04 14.69 4.78
C THR A 112 0.81 13.42 5.10
N LEU A 113 1.35 12.76 4.07
CA LEU A 113 2.19 11.58 4.20
C LEU A 113 3.65 11.91 3.83
N TRP A 114 4.57 11.71 4.78
CA TRP A 114 6.02 11.78 4.54
C TRP A 114 6.57 10.36 4.52
N SER A 115 7.15 9.93 3.40
CA SER A 115 7.66 8.56 3.26
C SER A 115 8.76 8.48 2.21
N SER A 116 9.83 7.75 2.50
CA SER A 116 10.91 7.46 1.55
C SER A 116 10.51 6.48 0.43
N ARG A 117 9.26 5.98 0.47
CA ARG A 117 8.68 5.09 -0.55
C ARG A 117 7.48 5.71 -1.25
N ALA A 118 7.07 6.94 -0.90
CA ALA A 118 5.94 7.59 -1.53
C ALA A 118 6.31 8.13 -2.91
N VAL A 119 5.43 7.91 -3.88
CA VAL A 119 5.45 8.55 -5.19
C VAL A 119 4.22 9.43 -5.24
N ARG A 120 4.42 10.75 -5.39
CA ARG A 120 3.30 11.69 -5.43
C ARG A 120 2.62 11.64 -6.79
N VAL A 121 1.29 11.56 -6.78
CA VAL A 121 0.43 11.74 -7.94
C VAL A 121 -0.18 13.15 -7.87
N GLU A 122 -0.19 13.87 -8.98
CA GLU A 122 -0.87 15.14 -9.12
C GLU A 122 -2.38 14.93 -8.95
N PHE A 123 -2.94 15.60 -7.95
CA PHE A 123 -4.34 15.47 -7.54
C PHE A 123 -5.32 15.57 -8.72
N ASN A 124 -6.22 14.59 -8.84
CA ASN A 124 -7.23 14.47 -9.90
C ASN A 124 -6.69 14.42 -11.34
N SER A 125 -5.43 14.03 -11.55
CA SER A 125 -4.88 13.94 -12.92
C SER A 125 -4.34 12.55 -13.29
N GLY A 126 -4.01 11.74 -12.27
CA GLY A 126 -3.27 10.50 -12.44
C GLY A 126 -1.80 10.66 -12.85
N LYS A 127 -1.30 11.88 -13.06
CA LYS A 127 0.09 12.12 -13.48
C LYS A 127 1.03 12.01 -12.28
N LEU A 128 2.19 11.37 -12.48
CA LEU A 128 3.23 11.34 -11.45
C LEU A 128 3.91 12.71 -11.36
N CYS A 129 4.20 13.18 -10.14
CA CYS A 129 5.02 14.37 -9.97
C CYS A 129 6.44 14.12 -10.51
N ARG A 130 7.02 15.12 -11.20
CA ARG A 130 8.32 15.02 -11.87
C ARG A 130 9.44 14.57 -10.93
N GLY A 131 9.58 15.21 -9.76
CA GLY A 131 10.62 14.88 -8.79
C GLY A 131 10.61 13.43 -8.30
N CYS A 132 9.46 12.74 -8.34
CA CYS A 132 9.36 11.31 -8.01
C CYS A 132 9.69 10.41 -9.21
N SER A 133 9.51 10.90 -10.44
CA SER A 133 9.80 10.13 -11.66
C SER A 133 11.30 9.92 -11.86
N ASP A 134 12.10 10.88 -11.40
CA ASP A 134 13.57 10.87 -11.49
C ASP A 134 14.26 10.38 -10.20
N ALA A 135 13.49 10.15 -9.13
CA ALA A 135 14.04 9.71 -7.85
C ALA A 135 14.66 8.30 -7.94
N PRO A 136 15.75 8.02 -7.21
CA PRO A 136 16.31 6.68 -7.14
C PRO A 136 15.26 5.70 -6.63
N VAL A 137 14.78 4.82 -7.51
CA VAL A 137 13.92 3.70 -7.16
C VAL A 137 14.73 2.81 -6.21
N GLN A 138 14.29 2.66 -4.96
CA GLN A 138 14.91 1.69 -4.05
C GLN A 138 14.92 0.31 -4.74
N LYS A 139 15.91 -0.54 -4.47
CA LYS A 139 16.05 -1.88 -5.10
C LYS A 139 14.81 -2.80 -4.98
N HIS A 140 13.80 -2.39 -4.20
CA HIS A 140 12.57 -3.12 -3.94
C HIS A 140 11.30 -2.41 -4.46
N SER A 141 11.42 -1.23 -5.05
CA SER A 141 10.32 -0.54 -5.73
C SER A 141 10.30 -0.91 -7.21
N LEU A 142 9.11 -0.97 -7.78
CA LEU A 142 8.94 -1.28 -9.20
C LEU A 142 9.50 -0.15 -10.06
N PRO A 143 10.16 -0.46 -11.18
CA PRO A 143 10.57 0.57 -12.12
C PRO A 143 9.32 1.33 -12.60
N LEU A 144 9.34 2.65 -12.50
CA LEU A 144 8.28 3.56 -12.99
C LEU A 144 8.14 3.56 -14.52
N ARG A 145 8.72 2.58 -15.23
CA ARG A 145 8.76 2.59 -16.69
C ARG A 145 7.40 2.23 -17.27
N ALA A 146 6.66 3.25 -17.66
CA ALA A 146 5.70 3.17 -18.75
C ALA A 146 6.46 2.79 -20.03
N GLY A 147 6.38 1.52 -20.43
CA GLY A 147 6.83 1.08 -21.74
C GLY A 147 5.90 1.67 -22.81
N GLY A 148 6.32 2.74 -23.46
CA GLY A 148 5.67 3.31 -24.64
C GLY A 148 6.39 4.58 -25.11
N GLN A 149 7.26 4.47 -26.11
CA GLN A 149 7.88 5.63 -26.77
C GLN A 149 6.80 6.56 -27.33
N LEU A 150 6.79 7.83 -26.88
CA LEU A 150 6.20 8.94 -27.61
C LEU A 150 7.25 10.04 -27.75
N GLY A 151 7.64 10.28 -29.00
CA GLY A 151 7.89 11.58 -29.61
C GLY A 151 8.79 12.60 -28.89
N SER A 152 9.92 12.88 -29.53
CA SER A 152 10.89 13.94 -29.22
C SER A 152 10.31 15.36 -29.04
N ALA A 153 11.03 16.11 -28.20
CA ALA A 153 11.23 17.57 -28.19
C ALA A 153 10.17 18.49 -27.56
N MET A 154 10.48 19.00 -26.36
CA MET A 154 10.29 20.44 -26.10
C MET A 154 11.35 20.96 -25.13
N ARG A 155 12.03 22.05 -25.53
CA ARG A 155 13.12 22.70 -24.81
C ARG A 155 12.60 23.50 -23.61
N PHE A 156 13.42 23.55 -22.57
CA PHE A 156 13.24 24.34 -21.36
C PHE A 156 13.39 25.83 -21.64
N VAL A 157 12.49 26.64 -21.07
CA VAL A 157 12.75 28.03 -20.71
C VAL A 157 12.65 28.14 -19.20
N ASP A 158 13.70 28.70 -18.63
CA ASP A 158 13.93 29.01 -17.22
C ASP A 158 13.15 30.28 -16.87
N GLU A 159 12.29 30.21 -15.84
CA GLU A 159 12.06 31.34 -14.94
C GLU A 159 11.53 30.87 -13.58
N ARG A 160 12.16 31.40 -12.53
CA ARG A 160 12.06 31.01 -11.12
C ARG A 160 10.62 31.03 -10.59
N VAL A 161 10.14 29.88 -10.08
CA VAL A 161 9.07 29.84 -9.07
C VAL A 161 9.39 28.75 -8.05
N TYR A 162 9.30 29.13 -6.78
CA TYR A 162 9.60 28.33 -5.59
C TYR A 162 8.77 27.03 -5.52
N LEU A 163 9.37 25.99 -4.94
CA LEU A 163 8.79 24.67 -4.61
C LEU A 163 8.55 23.71 -5.80
N THR A 164 9.56 23.51 -6.64
CA THR A 164 9.67 22.31 -7.47
C THR A 164 10.97 21.59 -7.13
N ASP A 165 10.90 20.68 -6.17
CA ASP A 165 11.43 19.32 -6.28
C ASP A 165 11.36 18.66 -4.89
N CYS A 166 10.42 17.71 -4.80
CA CYS A 166 9.86 17.01 -3.63
C CYS A 166 8.79 17.79 -2.85
#